data_AF-A0A124HQ55-F1
#
_entry.id   AF-A0A124HQ55-F1
#
_cell.length_a   1.000
_cell.length_b   1.000
_cell.length_c   1.000
_cell.angle_alpha   90.00
_cell.angle_beta   90.00
_cell.angle_gamma   90.00
#
_symmetry.space_group_name_H-M   'P 1'
#
loop_
_entity.id
_entity.type
_entity.pdbx_description
1 polymer ?
#
loop_
_entity_poly.entity_id
_entity_poly.type
_entity_poly.pdbx_seq_one_letter_code
_entity_poly.pdbx_strand_id
1 'polypeptide(L)' 'MSSRRRTCPECRREIAVVAGRFARHDPPGARGSGLLTSCPGSRRPAQLDAVQPSLDGYVVPEIPGQMPLF' A
#
# COMPACT_ATOMS: atom_id res chain seq x y z
N MET A 1 -12.36 1.17 4.96
CA MET A 1 -11.82 0.50 3.77
C MET A 1 -10.68 -0.42 4.19
N SER A 2 -10.74 -1.71 3.84
CA SER A 2 -9.63 -2.65 4.07
C SER A 2 -8.57 -2.42 2.99
N SER A 3 -7.32 -2.15 3.39
CA SER A 3 -6.20 -2.10 2.45
C SER A 3 -6.05 -3.46 1.74
N ARG A 4 -5.90 -3.46 0.42
CA ARG A 4 -5.64 -4.69 -0.34
C ARG A 4 -4.37 -5.35 0.21
N ARG A 5 -4.51 -6.57 0.72
CA ARG A 5 -3.39 -7.37 1.20
C ARG A 5 -2.70 -8.04 0.02
N ARG A 6 -1.39 -8.22 0.11
CA ARG A 6 -0.58 -8.94 -0.87
C ARG A 6 0.49 -9.78 -0.18
N THR A 7 0.96 -10.80 -0.89
CA THR A 7 2.04 -11.66 -0.44
C THR A 7 3.36 -10.90 -0.49
N CYS A 8 4.04 -10.77 0.64
CA CYS A 8 5.39 -10.21 0.71
C CYS A 8 6.35 -11.10 -0.10
N PRO A 9 7.13 -10.54 -1.05
CA PRO A 9 8.04 -11.34 -1.88
C PRO A 9 9.23 -11.92 -1.09
N GLU A 10 9.51 -11.38 0.10
CA GLU A 10 10.61 -11.83 0.96
C GLU A 10 10.20 -12.97 1.90
N CYS A 11 9.13 -12.75 2.67
CA CYS A 11 8.74 -13.68 3.75
C CYS A 11 7.43 -14.43 3.49
N ARG A 12 6.81 -14.21 2.32
CA ARG A 12 5.55 -14.84 1.87
C ARG A 12 4.33 -14.63 2.77
N ARG A 13 4.40 -13.71 3.73
CA ARG A 13 3.26 -13.33 4.58
C ARG A 13 2.27 -12.45 3.82
N GLU A 14 0.99 -12.57 4.12
CA GLU A 14 -0.02 -11.62 3.66
C GLU A 14 0.06 -10.29 4.44
N ILE A 15 0.38 -9.22 3.74
CA ILE A 15 0.68 -7.90 4.30
C ILE A 15 -0.18 -6.83 3.61
N ALA A 16 -0.68 -5.87 4.40
CA ALA A 16 -1.39 -4.72 3.86
C ALA A 16 -0.46 -3.82 3.03
N VAL A 17 -1.00 -3.22 1.96
CA VAL A 17 -0.29 -2.25 1.13
C VAL A 17 -0.80 -0.84 1.43
N VAL A 18 0.08 0.06 1.85
CA VAL A 18 -0.24 1.45 2.20
C VAL A 18 0.58 2.36 1.29
N ALA A 19 -0.09 3.28 0.59
CA ALA A 19 0.56 4.21 -0.36
C ALA A 19 1.53 3.50 -1.34
N GLY A 20 1.13 2.33 -1.85
CA GLY A 20 1.95 1.55 -2.80
C GLY A 20 3.15 0.81 -2.19
N ARG A 21 3.24 0.69 -0.86
CA ARG A 21 4.35 -0.01 -0.18
C ARG A 21 3.83 -1.08 0.77
N PHE A 22 4.58 -2.16 0.96
CA PHE A 22 4.27 -3.15 1.99
C PHE A 22 4.38 -2.51 3.38
N ALA A 23 3.38 -2.72 4.24
CA ALA A 23 3.46 -2.28 5.64
C ALA A 23 4.63 -2.96 6.37
N ARG A 24 5.17 -2.29 7.40
CA ARG A 24 6.20 -2.89 8.25
C ARG A 24 5.64 -4.14 8.93
N HIS A 25 6.43 -5.21 8.85
CA HIS A 25 6.07 -6.49 9.44
C HIS A 25 7.32 -7.29 9.78
N ASP A 26 7.18 -8.24 10.70
CA ASP A 26 8.20 -9.23 10.99
C ASP A 26 8.01 -10.47 10.10
N PRO A 27 9.10 -11.14 9.70
CA PRO A 27 9.01 -12.43 9.03
C PRO A 27 8.38 -13.48 9.98
N PRO A 28 7.83 -14.58 9.43
CA PRO A 28 7.40 -15.72 10.24
C PRO A 28 8.54 -16.19 11.17
N GLY A 29 8.20 -16.62 12.39
CA GLY A 29 9.18 -17.12 13.37
C GLY A 29 9.86 -16.04 14.23
N ALA A 30 10.00 -14.80 13.76
CA ALA A 30 10.64 -13.73 14.54
C ALA A 30 9.93 -13.46 15.88
N ARG A 31 8.59 -13.56 15.90
CA ARG A 31 7.77 -13.37 17.10
C ARG A 31 7.99 -14.43 18.20
N GLY A 32 8.52 -15.61 17.85
CA GLY A 32 8.84 -16.65 18.84
C GLY A 32 10.06 -16.31 19.70
N SER A 33 10.93 -15.41 19.22
CA SER A 33 12.15 -14.98 19.92
C SER A 33 11.98 -13.73 20.77
N GLY A 34 10.81 -13.06 20.72
CA GLY A 34 10.61 -11.75 21.34
C GLY A 34 11.34 -10.58 20.63
N LEU A 35 12.14 -10.86 19.60
CA LEU A 35 12.88 -9.85 18.84
C LEU A 35 12.02 -9.32 17.68
N LEU A 36 11.70 -8.02 17.71
CA LEU A 36 11.04 -7.34 16.59
C LEU A 36 12.07 -7.09 15.49
N THR A 37 12.05 -7.92 14.44
CA THR A 37 12.93 -7.79 13.29
C THR A 37 12.12 -7.41 12.06
N SER A 38 12.33 -6.20 11.55
CA SER A 38 11.63 -5.76 10.34
C SER A 38 12.07 -6.60 9.13
N CYS A 39 11.10 -7.26 8.49
CA CYS A 39 11.31 -7.97 7.24
C CYS A 39 11.88 -7.03 6.18
N PRO A 40 12.91 -7.42 5.39
CA PRO A 40 13.45 -6.59 4.31
C PRO A 40 12.40 -6.09 3.32
N GLY A 41 11.34 -6.88 3.11
CA GLY A 41 10.21 -6.55 2.24
C GLY A 41 9.37 -5.37 2.73
N SER A 42 9.45 -5.00 4.01
CA SER A 42 8.73 -3.87 4.63
C SER A 42 9.01 -2.51 4.01
N ARG A 43 10.08 -2.39 3.22
CA ARG A 43 10.45 -1.15 2.53
C ARG A 43 10.37 -1.28 1.01
N ARG A 44 9.86 -2.40 0.48
CA ARG A 44 9.72 -2.55 -0.96
C ARG A 44 8.43 -1.92 -1.46
N PRO A 45 8.45 -1.32 -2.67
CA PRO A 45 7.21 -1.01 -3.35
C PRO A 45 6.44 -2.30 -3.58
N ALA A 46 5.12 -2.25 -3.36
CA ALA A 46 4.25 -3.31 -3.82
C ALA A 46 4.05 -3.08 -5.33
N GLN A 47 4.23 -4.12 -6.15
CA GLN A 47 3.86 -4.02 -7.56
C GLN A 47 2.37 -3.63 -7.63
N LEU A 48 2.12 -2.49 -8.27
CA LEU A 48 0.78 -1.98 -8.51
C LEU A 48 0.24 -2.73 -9.73
N ASP A 49 -0.41 -3.87 -9.52
CA ASP A 49 -1.18 -4.50 -10.59
C ASP A 49 -2.29 -3.52 -11.02
N ALA A 50 -2.22 -3.12 -12.28
CA ALA A 50 -2.87 -1.95 -12.86
C ALA A 50 -2.39 -0.63 -12.25
N VAL A 51 -1.64 0.13 -13.05
CA VAL A 51 -1.59 1.59 -12.99
C VAL A 51 -3.02 2.05 -12.70
N GLN A 52 -3.26 2.66 -11.53
CA GLN A 52 -4.48 3.46 -11.33
C GLN A 52 -4.61 4.30 -12.61
N PRO A 53 -5.73 4.22 -13.34
CA PRO A 53 -5.90 5.00 -14.55
C PRO A 53 -5.47 6.42 -14.24
N SER A 54 -4.52 6.98 -15.00
CA SER A 54 -4.18 8.37 -14.80
C SER A 54 -5.47 9.16 -15.03
N LEU A 55 -5.68 10.20 -14.23
CA LEU A 55 -6.76 11.16 -14.45
C LEU A 55 -6.44 12.05 -15.68
N ASP A 56 -5.53 11.63 -16.56
CA ASP A 56 -5.21 12.36 -17.77
C ASP A 56 -6.46 12.45 -18.63
N GLY A 57 -6.94 13.68 -18.84
CA GLY A 57 -8.20 13.95 -19.53
C GLY A 57 -9.45 13.90 -18.66
N TYR A 58 -9.34 13.66 -17.35
CA TYR A 58 -10.47 13.81 -16.43
C TYR A 58 -10.79 15.30 -16.25
N VAL A 59 -11.86 15.74 -16.89
CA VAL A 59 -12.44 17.06 -16.66
C VAL A 59 -13.28 16.98 -15.40
N VAL A 60 -12.92 17.74 -14.37
CA VAL A 60 -13.76 17.91 -13.18
C VAL A 60 -15.05 18.60 -13.63
N PRO A 61 -16.24 17.99 -13.47
CA PRO A 61 -17.48 18.63 -13.85
C PRO A 61 -17.75 19.83 -12.95
N GLU A 62 -18.40 20.86 -13.50
CA GLU A 62 -18.93 21.95 -12.68
C GLU A 62 -20.02 21.40 -11.75
N ILE A 63 -19.77 21.44 -10.44
CA ILE A 63 -20.74 21.05 -9.41
C ILE A 63 -21.30 22.34 -8.79
N PRO A 64 -22.60 22.64 -8.98
CA PRO A 64 -23.21 23.83 -8.38
C PRO A 64 -22.96 23.89 -6.87
N GLY A 65 -22.38 25.00 -6.40
CA GLY A 65 -22.08 25.23 -4.98
C GLY A 65 -20.68 24.81 -4.52
N GLN A 66 -19.87 24.20 -5.39
CA GLN A 66 -18.46 23.95 -5.07
C GLN A 66 -17.64 25.24 -5.27
N MET A 67 -17.06 25.77 -4.20
CA MET A 67 -16.12 26.90 -4.30
C MET A 67 -14.76 26.41 -4.82
N PRO A 68 -14.06 27.19 -5.65
CA PRO A 68 -12.67 26.91 -6.01
C PRO A 68 -11.83 26.79 -4.75
N LEU A 69 -11.10 25.69 -4.63
CA LEU A 69 -9.96 25.68 -3.74
C LEU A 69 -8.87 26.42 -4.51
N PHE A 70 -8.53 27.62 -4.04
CA PHE A 70 -7.53 28.59 -4.55
C PHE A 70 -7.93 29.38 -5.81
#